data_AF-A0A9N7RQM1-F1
#
_entry.id   AF-A0A9N7RQM1-F1
#
_cell.length_a   1.000
_cell.length_b   1.000
_cell.length_c   1.000
_cell.angle_alpha   90.00
_cell.angle_beta   90.00
_cell.angle_gamma   90.00
#
_symmetry.space_group_name_H-M   'P 1'
#
loop_
_entity.id
_entity.type
_entity.pdbx_description
1 polymer ?
#
loop_
_entity_poly.entity_id
_entity_poly.type
_entity_poly.pdbx_seq_one_letter_code
_entity_poly.pdbx_strand_id
1 'polypeptide(L)'
;MGDISISNGNHINGNNIRVGVQRKSCWYEEEIEENLRWCFALKSILHTSASQYQDIQLLDTKPFGKALVIDGKLQSAEIDEFIYHESLVHPPLLNHPNPKSIFIMGGGEDVVPYSAHIPSYADTWGWVMASDTPLTLSADEFDLRIKQRIEGENRYIDGKTFSSASTLSKAVRKSLENETHVYTEGNARYIYGHGAAYKQH
;
A
#
# COMPACT_ATOMS: atom_id res chain seq x y z
N MET A 1 -0.69 -5.52 -17.12
CA MET A 1 -1.76 -4.50 -17.14
C MET A 1 -2.85 -4.99 -16.20
N GLY A 2 -3.29 -4.17 -15.25
CA GLY A 2 -4.52 -4.44 -14.53
C GLY A 2 -5.66 -4.26 -15.52
N ASP A 3 -6.41 -5.33 -15.77
CA ASP A 3 -7.41 -5.32 -16.85
C ASP A 3 -8.71 -4.72 -16.34
N ILE A 4 -9.18 -3.68 -17.01
CA ILE A 4 -10.54 -3.19 -16.79
C ILE A 4 -11.48 -4.14 -17.51
N SER A 5 -12.08 -5.06 -16.75
CA SER A 5 -13.05 -5.99 -17.31
C SER A 5 -14.43 -5.34 -17.33
N ILE A 6 -15.01 -5.30 -18.54
CA ILE A 6 -16.41 -4.92 -18.75
C ILE A 6 -17.17 -6.22 -18.94
N SER A 7 -17.91 -6.64 -17.91
CA SER A 7 -18.79 -7.80 -18.00
C SER A 7 -20.21 -7.38 -18.34
N ASN A 8 -20.84 -8.07 -19.30
CA ASN A 8 -22.27 -7.99 -19.53
C ASN A 8 -22.95 -8.94 -18.54
N GLY A 9 -23.46 -8.42 -17.43
CA GLY A 9 -24.29 -9.22 -16.53
C GLY A 9 -25.56 -9.66 -17.24
N ASN A 10 -25.66 -10.94 -17.60
CA ASN A 10 -26.92 -11.58 -18.00
C ASN A 10 -26.88 -13.08 -17.66
N HIS A 11 -27.38 -13.43 -16.47
CA HIS A 11 -28.00 -14.73 -16.26
C HIS A 11 -29.49 -14.49 -16.07
N ILE A 12 -30.27 -14.72 -17.13
CA ILE A 12 -31.74 -14.69 -17.07
C ILE A 12 -32.23 -16.00 -17.66
N ASN A 13 -32.76 -16.87 -16.81
CA ASN A 13 -33.49 -18.06 -17.22
C ASN A 13 -34.99 -17.71 -17.16
N GLY A 14 -35.69 -17.77 -18.30
CA GLY A 14 -37.15 -17.73 -18.36
C GLY A 14 -37.82 -16.36 -18.61
N ASN A 15 -38.30 -16.20 -19.85
CA ASN A 15 -39.39 -15.36 -20.37
C ASN A 15 -39.85 -14.05 -19.67
N ASN A 16 -39.90 -13.00 -20.51
CA ASN A 16 -40.63 -11.72 -20.39
C ASN A 16 -40.09 -10.66 -19.40
N ILE A 17 -39.07 -9.88 -19.79
CA ILE A 17 -38.83 -8.54 -19.20
C ILE A 17 -38.35 -7.55 -20.27
N ARG A 18 -38.92 -6.34 -20.18
CA ARG A 18 -38.66 -5.10 -20.93
C ARG A 18 -37.17 -4.87 -21.19
N VAL A 19 -36.84 -4.37 -22.38
CA VAL A 19 -35.51 -3.89 -22.78
C VAL A 19 -35.13 -2.68 -21.92
N GLY A 20 -34.68 -2.93 -20.69
CA GLY A 20 -34.02 -1.97 -19.84
C GLY A 20 -32.55 -1.86 -20.24
N VAL A 21 -32.03 -0.64 -20.30
CA VAL A 21 -30.62 -0.32 -20.56
C VAL A 21 -29.71 -1.27 -19.76
N GLN A 22 -28.96 -2.13 -20.44
CA GLN A 22 -27.95 -2.99 -19.79
C GLN A 22 -26.95 -2.08 -19.06
N ARG A 23 -26.94 -2.14 -17.72
CA ARG A 23 -25.86 -1.55 -16.93
C ARG A 23 -24.62 -2.42 -17.14
N LYS A 24 -23.67 -1.95 -17.96
CA LYS A 24 -22.32 -2.51 -18.02
C LYS A 24 -21.71 -2.43 -16.62
N SER A 25 -21.37 -3.57 -16.02
CA SER A 25 -20.60 -3.59 -14.79
C SER A 25 -19.12 -3.45 -15.14
N CYS A 26 -18.52 -2.34 -14.72
CA CYS A 26 -17.09 -2.09 -14.86
C CYS A 26 -16.38 -2.52 -13.58
N TRP A 27 -15.29 -3.29 -13.74
CA TRP A 27 -14.44 -3.73 -12.65
C TRP A 27 -12.99 -3.31 -12.95
N TYR A 28 -12.29 -2.87 -11.92
CA TYR A 28 -10.83 -2.87 -11.88
C TYR A 28 -10.40 -4.22 -11.35
N GLU A 29 -9.32 -4.74 -11.90
CA GLU A 29 -8.81 -6.03 -11.55
C GLU A 29 -7.29 -6.01 -11.54
N GLU A 30 -6.75 -6.57 -10.46
CA GLU A 30 -5.33 -6.71 -10.27
C GLU A 30 -5.00 -8.16 -9.92
N GLU A 31 -4.08 -8.75 -10.68
CA GLU A 31 -3.41 -9.98 -10.25
C GLU A 31 -2.34 -9.61 -9.23
N ILE A 32 -2.63 -9.86 -7.95
CA ILE A 32 -1.75 -9.51 -6.82
C ILE A 32 -0.67 -10.57 -6.59
N GLU A 33 -0.98 -11.84 -6.88
CA GLU A 33 -0.04 -12.96 -6.94
C GLU A 33 -0.40 -13.88 -8.10
N GLU A 34 0.52 -14.77 -8.50
CA GLU A 34 0.25 -15.79 -9.50
C GLU A 34 -0.96 -16.63 -9.08
N ASN A 35 -2.04 -16.60 -9.89
CA ASN A 35 -3.34 -17.24 -9.61
C ASN A 35 -4.21 -16.58 -8.52
N LEU A 36 -3.90 -15.36 -8.07
CA LEU A 36 -4.73 -14.60 -7.13
C LEU A 36 -5.08 -13.22 -7.71
N ARG A 37 -6.38 -13.02 -7.96
CA ARG A 37 -6.93 -11.76 -8.48
C ARG A 37 -7.77 -11.05 -7.43
N TRP A 38 -7.62 -9.74 -7.37
CA TRP A 38 -8.38 -8.84 -6.51
C TRP A 38 -9.15 -7.82 -7.36
N CYS A 39 -10.47 -7.77 -7.17
CA CYS A 39 -11.37 -7.03 -8.06
C CYS A 39 -12.13 -5.93 -7.32
N PHE A 40 -12.13 -4.71 -7.86
CA PHE A 40 -12.94 -3.60 -7.36
C PHE A 40 -14.02 -3.20 -8.36
N ALA A 41 -15.27 -3.17 -7.90
CA ALA A 41 -16.33 -2.59 -8.69
C ALA A 41 -16.06 -1.09 -8.89
N LEU A 42 -16.15 -0.62 -10.13
CA LEU A 42 -15.91 0.77 -10.47
C LEU A 42 -17.20 1.59 -10.50
N LYS A 43 -17.09 2.86 -10.11
CA LYS A 43 -18.05 3.91 -10.45
C LYS A 43 -17.67 4.55 -11.78
N SER A 44 -16.41 4.94 -11.93
CA SER A 44 -15.88 5.57 -13.15
C SER A 44 -14.34 5.52 -13.16
N ILE A 45 -13.78 5.85 -14.32
CA ILE A 45 -12.35 6.17 -14.48
C ILE A 45 -12.27 7.70 -14.51
N LEU A 46 -11.54 8.29 -13.58
CA LEU A 46 -11.44 9.75 -13.44
C LEU A 46 -10.34 10.31 -14.35
N HIS A 47 -9.23 9.61 -14.48
CA HIS A 47 -8.10 10.02 -15.32
C HIS A 47 -7.29 8.83 -15.81
N THR A 48 -6.68 8.97 -16.98
CA THR A 48 -5.69 8.03 -17.53
C THR A 48 -4.64 8.83 -18.29
N SER A 49 -3.37 8.56 -17.99
CA SER A 49 -2.22 9.13 -18.69
C SER A 49 -1.09 8.11 -18.74
N ALA A 50 -0.08 8.39 -19.55
CA ALA A 50 1.13 7.61 -19.65
C ALA A 50 2.33 8.54 -19.74
N SER A 51 3.44 8.14 -19.14
CA SER A 51 4.74 8.78 -19.26
C SER A 51 5.73 7.84 -19.96
N GLN A 52 6.96 8.30 -20.21
CA GLN A 52 8.03 7.41 -20.69
C GLN A 52 8.41 6.29 -19.70
N TYR A 53 7.96 6.39 -18.45
CA TYR A 53 8.33 5.48 -17.37
C TYR A 53 7.20 4.50 -17.02
N GLN A 54 5.95 4.97 -17.03
CA GLN A 54 4.82 4.25 -16.45
C GLN A 54 3.47 4.78 -16.94
N ASP A 55 2.46 3.91 -16.93
CA ASP A 55 1.04 4.22 -17.09
C ASP A 55 0.45 4.67 -15.75
N ILE A 56 -0.47 5.65 -15.77
CA ILE A 56 -1.08 6.23 -14.57
C ILE A 56 -2.60 6.30 -14.75
N GLN A 57 -3.35 5.76 -13.79
CA GLN A 57 -4.80 5.86 -13.75
C GLN A 57 -5.30 6.33 -12.39
N LEU A 58 -6.32 7.18 -12.41
CA LEU A 58 -7.10 7.52 -11.22
C LEU A 58 -8.50 6.96 -11.39
N LEU A 59 -8.88 6.02 -10.53
CA LEU A 59 -10.15 5.29 -10.59
C LEU A 59 -11.06 5.76 -9.46
N ASP A 60 -12.38 5.82 -9.68
CA ASP A 60 -13.36 5.91 -8.59
C ASP A 60 -13.93 4.51 -8.34
N THR A 61 -13.45 3.88 -7.28
CA THR A 61 -13.86 2.54 -6.87
C THR A 61 -15.02 2.60 -5.88
N LYS A 62 -15.88 1.58 -5.89
CA LYS A 62 -16.95 1.44 -4.90
C LYS A 62 -16.43 1.10 -3.49
N PRO A 63 -15.51 0.13 -3.30
CA PRO A 63 -15.08 -0.25 -1.95
C PRO A 63 -14.09 0.73 -1.32
N PHE A 64 -13.17 1.32 -2.09
CA PHE A 64 -12.02 2.05 -1.55
C PHE A 64 -11.93 3.51 -2.01
N GLY A 65 -13.00 4.06 -2.60
CA GLY A 65 -13.02 5.44 -3.08
C GLY A 65 -12.06 5.65 -4.25
N LYS A 66 -11.44 6.83 -4.32
CA LYS A 66 -10.45 7.14 -5.36
C LYS A 66 -9.20 6.29 -5.18
N ALA A 67 -8.79 5.60 -6.23
CA ALA A 67 -7.61 4.75 -6.24
C ALA A 67 -6.62 5.20 -7.31
N LEU A 68 -5.37 5.40 -6.90
CA LEU A 68 -4.24 5.62 -7.81
C LEU A 68 -3.67 4.27 -8.23
N VAL A 69 -3.59 4.05 -9.53
CA VAL A 69 -3.03 2.84 -10.15
C VAL A 69 -1.88 3.25 -11.06
N ILE A 70 -0.74 2.58 -10.92
CA ILE A 70 0.45 2.78 -11.74
C ILE A 70 0.84 1.45 -12.37
N ASP A 71 1.03 1.41 -13.69
CA ASP A 71 1.32 0.18 -14.45
C ASP A 71 0.34 -0.97 -14.18
N GLY A 72 -0.91 -0.62 -13.85
CA GLY A 72 -1.95 -1.58 -13.50
C GLY A 72 -1.85 -2.17 -12.10
N LYS A 73 -1.01 -1.60 -11.22
CA LYS A 73 -0.86 -1.97 -9.82
C LYS A 73 -1.41 -0.88 -8.91
N LEU A 74 -2.24 -1.25 -7.94
CA LEU A 74 -2.78 -0.32 -6.96
C LEU A 74 -1.64 0.28 -6.13
N GLN A 75 -1.59 1.61 -6.06
CA GLN A 75 -0.59 2.34 -5.28
C GLN A 75 -1.18 2.93 -4.01
N SER A 76 -2.40 3.45 -4.07
CA SER A 76 -3.03 4.12 -2.94
C SER A 76 -4.54 4.19 -3.14
N ALA A 77 -5.31 4.10 -2.06
CA ALA A 77 -6.76 4.25 -2.09
C ALA A 77 -7.26 5.20 -0.99
N GLU A 78 -8.15 6.12 -1.35
CA GLU A 78 -8.67 7.23 -0.53
C GLU A 78 -9.17 6.79 0.86
N ILE A 79 -9.76 5.59 0.95
CA ILE A 79 -10.36 5.12 2.20
C ILE A 79 -9.30 4.72 3.23
N ASP A 80 -8.18 4.11 2.82
CA ASP A 80 -7.23 3.47 3.74
C ASP A 80 -5.76 3.89 3.57
N GLU A 81 -5.46 4.79 2.64
CA GLU A 81 -4.11 5.33 2.44
C GLU A 81 -3.50 5.92 3.72
N PHE A 82 -4.34 6.48 4.60
CA PHE A 82 -3.91 7.02 5.88
C PHE A 82 -3.17 5.98 6.75
N ILE A 83 -3.56 4.70 6.68
CA ILE A 83 -2.90 3.62 7.43
C ILE A 83 -1.46 3.47 6.93
N TYR A 84 -1.27 3.49 5.61
CA TYR A 84 0.04 3.40 4.99
C TYR A 84 0.92 4.61 5.32
N HIS A 85 0.40 5.83 5.12
CA HIS A 85 1.18 7.05 5.29
C HIS A 85 1.50 7.34 6.77
N GLU A 86 0.56 7.13 7.69
CA GLU A 86 0.84 7.29 9.12
C GLU A 86 1.89 6.28 9.60
N SER A 87 1.81 5.01 9.15
CA SER A 87 2.78 3.97 9.49
C SER A 87 4.16 4.22 8.87
N LEU A 88 4.22 4.78 7.66
CA LEU A 88 5.48 5.13 7.01
C LEU A 88 6.17 6.32 7.66
N VAL A 89 5.40 7.36 8.03
CA VAL A 89 5.95 8.68 8.39
C VAL A 89 6.12 8.85 9.91
N HIS A 90 5.14 8.47 10.72
CA HIS A 90 5.12 8.86 12.12
C HIS A 90 6.16 8.13 12.98
N PRO A 91 6.32 6.79 12.90
CA PRO A 91 7.32 6.09 13.70
C PRO A 91 8.75 6.65 13.62
N PRO A 92 9.35 6.88 12.44
CA PRO A 92 10.72 7.40 12.38
C PRO A 92 10.83 8.83 12.92
N LEU A 93 9.86 9.70 12.64
CA LEU A 93 9.89 11.09 13.12
C LEU A 93 9.65 11.21 14.63
N LEU A 94 8.83 10.33 15.20
CA LEU A 94 8.56 10.31 16.62
C LEU A 94 9.72 9.70 17.40
N ASN A 95 10.44 8.72 16.85
CA ASN A 95 11.67 8.19 17.46
C ASN A 95 12.81 9.23 17.47
N HIS A 96 12.90 10.07 16.44
CA HIS A 96 13.90 11.14 16.40
C HIS A 96 13.63 12.23 17.46
N PRO A 97 14.64 12.72 18.21
CA PRO A 97 14.41 13.68 19.29
C PRO A 97 13.91 15.05 18.80
N ASN A 98 14.39 15.53 17.65
CA ASN A 98 13.95 16.80 17.03
C ASN A 98 14.18 16.81 15.51
N PRO A 99 13.32 16.14 14.71
CA PRO A 99 13.56 15.99 13.27
C PRO A 99 13.41 17.35 12.54
N LYS A 100 14.43 17.75 11.78
CA LYS A 100 14.45 19.02 11.01
C LYS A 100 14.67 18.83 9.51
N SER A 101 15.41 17.79 9.14
CA SER A 101 15.73 17.42 7.77
C SER A 101 15.53 15.92 7.62
N ILE A 102 14.88 15.50 6.54
CA ILE A 102 14.46 14.12 6.34
C ILE A 102 14.95 13.69 4.95
N PHE A 103 15.62 12.54 4.90
CA PHE A 103 15.94 11.83 3.68
C PHE A 103 15.56 10.36 3.87
N ILE A 104 14.86 9.79 2.91
CA ILE A 104 14.36 8.42 2.99
C ILE A 104 15.37 7.54 2.25
N MET A 105 16.26 6.91 3.00
CA MET A 105 17.17 5.85 2.55
C MET A 105 17.36 4.84 3.67
N GLY A 106 17.56 3.57 3.33
CA GLY A 106 17.78 2.51 4.32
C GLY A 106 19.20 2.50 4.92
N GLY A 107 19.37 1.74 6.01
CA GLY A 107 20.67 1.48 6.67
C GLY A 107 20.68 1.91 8.15
N GLY A 108 21.40 1.18 9.00
CA GLY A 108 21.61 1.50 10.41
C GLY A 108 21.89 0.27 11.27
N GLU A 109 22.53 0.45 12.43
CA GLU A 109 22.85 -0.64 13.38
C GLU A 109 21.62 -1.20 14.12
N ASP A 110 20.75 -0.33 14.64
CA ASP A 110 19.48 -0.71 15.27
C ASP A 110 18.38 -0.76 14.21
N VAL A 111 17.61 -1.85 14.17
CA VAL A 111 16.63 -2.13 13.14
C VAL A 111 15.32 -2.59 13.78
N VAL A 112 14.24 -1.86 13.51
CA VAL A 112 12.89 -2.18 14.00
C VAL A 112 11.98 -2.46 12.81
N PRO A 113 11.68 -3.73 12.50
CA PRO A 113 10.66 -4.08 11.53
C PRO A 113 9.28 -3.99 12.18
N TYR A 114 8.29 -3.50 11.42
CA TYR A 114 6.91 -3.40 11.87
C TYR A 114 5.95 -3.53 10.70
N SER A 115 4.72 -3.92 10.98
CA SER A 115 3.76 -4.24 9.92
C SER A 115 2.32 -3.91 10.30
N ALA A 116 1.52 -3.57 9.30
CA ALA A 116 0.09 -3.28 9.44
C ALA A 116 -0.68 -3.82 8.23
N HIS A 117 -1.93 -4.23 8.46
CA HIS A 117 -2.81 -4.65 7.39
C HIS A 117 -3.34 -3.43 6.62
N ILE A 118 -3.19 -3.44 5.29
CA ILE A 118 -3.75 -2.42 4.39
C ILE A 118 -4.90 -3.06 3.60
N PRO A 119 -6.17 -2.75 3.93
CA PRO A 119 -7.33 -3.45 3.36
C PRO A 119 -7.38 -3.50 1.83
N SER A 120 -7.03 -2.40 1.17
CA SER A 120 -7.05 -2.30 -0.29
C SER A 120 -5.95 -3.13 -0.95
N TYR A 121 -4.86 -3.41 -0.24
CA TYR A 121 -3.75 -4.24 -0.74
C TYR A 121 -4.01 -5.74 -0.56
N ALA A 122 -5.08 -6.11 0.18
CA ALA A 122 -5.42 -7.49 0.53
C ALA A 122 -4.31 -8.25 1.28
N ASP A 123 -3.38 -7.53 1.92
CA ASP A 123 -2.27 -8.13 2.67
C ASP A 123 -1.76 -7.21 3.80
N THR A 124 -0.87 -7.77 4.61
CA THR A 124 -0.06 -7.06 5.61
C THR A 124 1.14 -6.42 4.93
N TRP A 125 1.26 -5.10 5.06
CA TRP A 125 2.42 -4.36 4.58
C TRP A 125 3.47 -4.21 5.68
N GLY A 126 4.74 -4.30 5.30
CA GLY A 126 5.88 -4.18 6.20
C GLY A 126 6.69 -2.91 5.95
N TRP A 127 7.19 -2.33 7.03
CA TRP A 127 8.18 -1.26 7.03
C TRP A 127 9.33 -1.61 7.95
N VAL A 128 10.46 -0.94 7.75
CA VAL A 128 11.65 -1.10 8.57
C VAL A 128 12.20 0.27 8.90
N MET A 129 12.36 0.56 10.18
CA MET A 129 13.20 1.66 10.65
C MET A 129 14.61 1.12 10.90
N ALA A 130 15.61 1.90 10.54
CA ALA A 130 17.00 1.61 10.84
C ALA A 130 17.70 2.89 11.32
N SER A 131 18.60 2.77 12.29
CA SER A 131 19.30 3.90 12.92
C SER A 131 20.56 3.44 13.66
N ASP A 132 21.63 4.22 13.62
CA ASP A 132 22.83 3.98 14.44
C ASP A 132 22.65 4.42 15.91
N THR A 133 21.49 5.01 16.23
CA THR A 133 21.06 5.31 17.60
C THR A 133 19.88 4.44 18.01
N PRO A 134 19.76 4.06 19.30
CA PRO A 134 18.69 3.17 19.74
C PRO A 134 17.26 3.66 19.46
N LEU A 135 16.42 2.76 18.96
CA LEU A 135 15.00 2.98 18.64
C LEU A 135 14.08 2.41 19.75
N THR A 136 14.14 2.99 20.94
CA THR A 136 13.54 2.41 22.16
C THR A 136 12.34 3.18 22.72
N LEU A 137 11.52 3.80 21.87
CA LEU A 137 10.40 4.64 22.33
C LEU A 137 9.26 3.78 22.92
N SER A 138 8.82 4.09 24.15
CA SER A 138 7.66 3.44 24.77
C SER A 138 6.35 3.93 24.15
N ALA A 139 5.27 3.16 24.29
CA ALA A 139 3.95 3.58 23.83
C ALA A 139 3.52 4.92 24.44
N ASP A 140 3.71 5.10 25.75
CA ASP A 140 3.32 6.34 26.44
C ASP A 140 4.14 7.55 25.96
N GLU A 141 5.44 7.38 25.68
CA GLU A 141 6.23 8.48 25.15
C GLU A 141 5.96 8.74 23.66
N PHE A 142 5.61 7.71 22.89
CA PHE A 142 5.11 7.85 21.52
C PHE A 142 3.87 8.76 21.50
N ASP A 143 2.88 8.48 22.36
CA ASP A 143 1.67 9.29 22.50
C ASP A 143 1.97 10.72 22.98
N LEU A 144 2.92 10.88 23.92
CA LEU A 144 3.36 12.20 24.36
C LEU A 144 3.96 13.01 23.20
N ARG A 145 4.78 12.38 22.35
CA ARG A 145 5.41 13.04 21.20
C ARG A 145 4.39 13.35 20.10
N ILE A 146 3.39 12.49 19.87
CA ILE A 146 2.26 12.81 18.98
C ILE A 146 1.61 14.10 19.44
N LYS A 147 1.19 14.16 20.71
CA LYS A 147 0.50 15.32 21.29
C LYS A 147 1.32 16.62 21.20
N GLN A 148 2.64 16.52 21.23
CA GLN A 148 3.54 17.67 21.18
C GLN A 148 3.84 18.15 19.76
N ARG A 149 3.78 17.27 18.76
CA ARG A 149 4.43 17.49 17.45
C ARG A 149 3.50 17.35 16.26
N ILE A 150 2.40 16.63 16.40
CA ILE A 150 1.46 16.36 15.31
C ILE A 150 0.23 17.24 15.50
N GLU A 151 -0.13 17.98 14.45
CA GLU A 151 -1.36 18.76 14.43
C GLU A 151 -2.55 17.84 14.12
N GLY A 152 -3.59 17.91 14.93
CA GLY A 152 -4.77 17.06 14.81
C GLY A 152 -4.61 15.71 15.51
N GLU A 153 -5.48 14.77 15.14
CA GLU A 153 -5.48 13.41 15.68
C GLU A 153 -5.16 12.42 14.54
N ASN A 154 -4.21 11.53 14.80
CA ASN A 154 -3.93 10.41 13.91
C ASN A 154 -5.16 9.52 13.81
N ARG A 155 -5.47 9.05 12.60
CA ARG A 155 -6.61 8.18 12.36
C ARG A 155 -6.29 6.70 12.59
N TYR A 156 -5.01 6.33 12.52
CA TYR A 156 -4.56 4.95 12.67
C TYR A 156 -3.58 4.76 13.82
N ILE A 157 -2.49 5.52 13.86
CA ILE A 157 -1.35 5.19 14.71
C ILE A 157 -1.35 5.94 16.05
N ASP A 158 -1.38 5.17 17.13
CA ASP A 158 -1.02 5.57 18.49
C ASP A 158 0.14 4.71 19.01
N GLY A 159 0.62 4.98 20.22
CA GLY A 159 1.75 4.28 20.82
C GLY A 159 1.51 2.78 21.00
N LYS A 160 0.27 2.37 21.34
CA LYS A 160 -0.09 0.95 21.47
C LYS A 160 -0.16 0.25 20.13
N THR A 161 -0.67 0.93 19.11
CA THR A 161 -0.75 0.46 17.74
C THR A 161 0.65 0.25 17.19
N PHE A 162 1.58 1.20 17.40
CA PHE A 162 2.97 1.02 16.99
C PHE A 162 3.69 -0.11 17.74
N SER A 163 3.48 -0.22 19.06
CA SER A 163 4.02 -1.33 19.87
C SER A 163 3.49 -2.69 19.41
N SER A 164 2.21 -2.77 19.05
CA SER A 164 1.61 -3.96 18.45
C SER A 164 2.18 -4.25 17.06
N ALA A 165 2.29 -3.25 16.19
CA ALA A 165 2.78 -3.38 14.81
C ALA A 165 4.23 -3.87 14.75
N SER A 166 5.06 -3.49 15.73
CA SER A 166 6.45 -3.93 15.88
C SER A 166 6.58 -5.32 16.55
N THR A 167 5.49 -5.87 17.08
CA THR A 167 5.46 -7.21 17.68
C THR A 167 5.09 -8.25 16.62
N LEU A 168 6.08 -8.68 15.84
CA LEU A 168 5.87 -9.62 14.74
C LEU A 168 5.59 -11.06 15.21
N SER A 169 4.86 -11.80 14.38
CA SER A 169 4.57 -13.22 14.63
C SER A 169 5.85 -14.05 14.70
N LYS A 170 5.80 -15.19 15.41
CA LYS A 170 6.95 -16.09 15.56
C LYS A 170 7.53 -16.54 14.22
N ALA A 171 6.67 -16.80 13.22
CA ALA A 171 7.10 -17.26 11.91
C ALA A 171 7.87 -16.14 11.17
N VAL A 172 7.32 -14.92 11.17
CA VAL A 172 7.97 -13.77 10.52
C VAL A 172 9.29 -13.43 11.20
N ARG A 173 9.34 -13.39 12.55
CA ARG A 173 10.59 -13.15 13.29
C ARG A 173 11.68 -14.17 12.94
N LYS A 174 11.33 -15.45 12.91
CA LYS A 174 12.26 -16.50 12.49
C LYS A 174 12.70 -16.33 11.03
N SER A 175 11.80 -15.93 10.14
CA SER A 175 12.16 -15.69 8.75
C SER A 175 13.18 -14.56 8.62
N LEU A 176 12.97 -13.46 9.34
CA LEU A 176 13.89 -12.32 9.38
C LEU A 176 15.25 -12.70 9.99
N GLU A 177 15.25 -13.45 11.09
CA GLU A 177 16.48 -13.93 11.76
C GLU A 177 17.31 -14.88 10.88
N ASN A 178 16.66 -15.65 10.01
CA ASN A 178 17.32 -16.62 9.13
C ASN A 178 17.58 -16.08 7.72
N GLU A 179 17.17 -14.84 7.40
CA GLU A 179 17.42 -14.24 6.11
C GLU A 179 18.93 -13.95 5.95
N THR A 180 19.49 -14.38 4.82
CA THR A 180 20.92 -14.23 4.52
C THR A 180 21.16 -13.50 3.21
N HIS A 181 20.10 -13.23 2.45
CA HIS A 181 20.18 -12.52 1.20
C HIS A 181 20.43 -11.03 1.42
N VAL A 182 21.50 -10.53 0.82
CA VAL A 182 21.82 -9.10 0.77
C VAL A 182 21.69 -8.64 -0.66
N TYR A 183 20.83 -7.64 -0.90
CA TYR A 183 20.75 -6.99 -2.19
C TYR A 183 22.04 -6.22 -2.48
N THR A 184 22.67 -6.56 -3.59
CA THR A 184 23.87 -5.95 -4.16
C THR A 184 23.59 -5.67 -5.64
N GLU A 185 24.42 -4.85 -6.27
CA GLU A 185 24.30 -4.53 -7.71
C GLU A 185 24.24 -5.80 -8.59
N GLY A 186 24.96 -6.87 -8.22
CA GLY A 186 25.03 -8.11 -9.00
C GLY A 186 23.94 -9.14 -8.74
N ASN A 187 23.09 -8.97 -7.72
CA ASN A 187 22.08 -9.97 -7.33
C ASN A 187 20.72 -9.36 -6.95
N ALA A 188 20.45 -8.12 -7.37
CA ALA A 188 19.18 -7.46 -7.12
C ALA A 188 18.02 -8.31 -7.66
N ARG A 189 17.01 -8.57 -6.82
CA ARG A 189 15.77 -9.17 -7.28
C ARG A 189 14.89 -8.08 -7.86
N TYR A 190 14.38 -8.32 -9.05
CA TYR A 190 13.39 -7.46 -9.68
C TYR A 190 12.02 -8.11 -9.51
N ILE A 191 11.11 -7.38 -8.88
CA ILE A 191 9.69 -7.68 -8.98
C ILE A 191 9.19 -6.87 -10.18
N TYR A 192 9.00 -7.55 -11.31
CA TYR A 192 8.56 -6.89 -12.53
C TYR A 192 7.08 -6.46 -12.37
N GLY A 193 6.84 -5.15 -12.38
CA GLY A 193 5.52 -4.62 -12.75
C GLY A 193 5.25 -4.93 -14.22
N HIS A 194 3.99 -5.12 -14.61
CA HIS A 194 3.61 -5.36 -16.01
C HIS A 194 3.55 -4.06 -16.85
N GLY A 195 4.34 -3.04 -16.49
CA GLY A 195 4.43 -1.76 -17.19
C GLY A 195 5.19 -1.91 -18.50
N ALA A 196 4.57 -1.48 -19.60
CA ALA A 196 5.21 -1.42 -20.90
C ALA A 196 5.78 0.00 -21.11
N ALA A 197 7.09 0.17 -20.95
CA ALA A 197 7.74 1.42 -21.34
C ALA A 197 7.76 1.55 -22.88
N TYR A 198 6.87 2.35 -23.44
CA TYR A 198 6.92 2.69 -24.86
C TYR A 198 7.95 3.79 -25.09
N LYS A 199 9.03 3.48 -25.82
CA LYS A 199 9.89 4.51 -26.42
C LYS A 199 9.08 5.26 -27.47
N GLN A 200 8.82 6.55 -27.24
CA GLN A 200 8.42 7.46 -28.32
C GLN A 200 9.65 7.67 -29.22
N HIS A 201 9.51 7.31 -30.50
CA HIS A 201 10.45 7.65 -31.57
C HIS A 201 10.17 9.06 -32.10
#